data_AF-A0A6B2S3Q6-F1
#
_entry.id   AF-A0A6B2S3Q6-F1
#
_cell.length_a   1.000
_cell.length_b   1.000
_cell.length_c   1.000
_cell.angle_alpha   90.00
_cell.angle_beta   90.00
_cell.angle_gamma   90.00
#
_symmetry.space_group_name_H-M   'P 1'
#
loop_
_entity.id
_entity.type
_entity.pdbx_description
1 polymer ?
#
loop_
_entity_poly.entity_id
_entity_poly.type
_entity_poly.pdbx_seq_one_letter_code
_entity_poly.pdbx_strand_id
1 'polypeptide(L)'
;MIVAVIVVFVAVVAAFLYVGPGRGTRRGSLRRRFGPEYDWVLARHDGNARAAEAELGERVKRHGSLEGRPLTPETRERFVSRWTGLQEQFVDSPRQAAAEAERLVGALAQERGFPAPEDRENQVDALSVHHPHQVNGYRTLHSSVADGAGTEDLRAALLEARGLFGELVATREHDPDRGAERVRGGSA
;
A
#
# COMPACT_ATOMS: atom_id res chain seq x y z
N MET A 1 -4.13 -21.28 10.27
CA MET A 1 -2.81 -21.02 10.91
C MET A 1 -2.26 -19.63 10.60
N ILE A 2 -2.37 -19.09 9.38
CA ILE A 2 -1.84 -17.76 9.02
C ILE A 2 -2.55 -16.62 9.77
N VAL A 3 -3.88 -16.70 9.93
CA VAL A 3 -4.66 -15.73 10.75
C VAL A 3 -4.19 -15.73 12.20
N ALA A 4 -3.92 -16.91 12.77
CA ALA A 4 -3.36 -17.02 14.12
C ALA A 4 -1.96 -16.38 14.19
N VAL A 5 -1.13 -16.51 13.15
CA VAL A 5 0.21 -15.90 13.10
C VAL A 5 0.14 -14.38 13.00
N ILE A 6 -0.77 -13.80 12.20
CA ILE A 6 -0.92 -12.34 12.06
C ILE A 6 -1.54 -11.74 13.33
N VAL A 7 -2.56 -12.37 13.91
CA VAL A 7 -3.17 -11.90 15.16
C VAL A 7 -2.17 -12.03 16.32
N VAL A 8 -1.39 -13.12 16.37
CA VAL A 8 -0.28 -13.26 17.34
C VAL A 8 0.80 -12.21 17.07
N PHE A 9 1.11 -11.88 15.83
CA PHE A 9 2.07 -10.82 15.51
C PHE A 9 1.56 -9.44 15.97
N VAL A 10 0.30 -9.10 15.70
CA VAL A 10 -0.33 -7.85 16.17
C VAL A 10 -0.38 -7.80 17.69
N ALA A 11 -0.72 -8.91 18.36
CA ALA A 11 -0.76 -9.00 19.82
C ALA A 11 0.64 -8.90 20.45
N VAL A 12 1.66 -9.54 19.85
CA VAL A 12 3.06 -9.45 20.28
C VAL A 12 3.60 -8.04 20.08
N VAL A 13 3.28 -7.39 18.95
CA VAL A 13 3.64 -5.99 18.69
C VAL A 13 2.94 -5.06 19.70
N ALA A 14 1.65 -5.23 19.95
CA ALA A 14 0.91 -4.44 20.94
C ALA A 14 1.47 -4.62 22.36
N ALA A 15 1.82 -5.87 22.74
CA ALA A 15 2.46 -6.16 24.02
C ALA A 15 3.86 -5.55 24.14
N PHE A 16 4.66 -5.59 23.06
CA PHE A 16 6.00 -4.96 23.01
C PHE A 16 5.96 -3.42 23.07
N LEU A 17 4.87 -2.80 22.59
CA LEU A 17 4.68 -1.36 22.67
C LEU A 17 4.41 -0.90 24.12
N TYR A 18 3.68 -1.71 24.90
CA TYR A 18 3.19 -1.32 26.24
C TYR A 18 4.13 -1.67 27.40
N VAL A 19 4.95 -2.73 27.30
CA VAL A 19 5.75 -3.22 28.44
C VAL A 19 7.24 -3.25 28.11
N GLY A 20 8.03 -2.35 28.70
CA GLY A 20 9.49 -2.60 28.87
C GLY A 20 10.44 -1.43 28.55
N PRO A 21 11.33 -1.04 29.48
CA PRO A 21 12.32 0.01 29.31
C PRO A 21 13.53 -0.52 28.52
N GLY A 22 13.75 -0.03 27.30
CA GLY A 22 14.90 -0.43 26.49
C GLY A 22 14.97 0.33 25.18
N ARG A 23 15.78 1.40 25.14
CA ARG A 23 15.92 2.34 24.00
C ARG A 23 16.70 1.78 22.78
N GLY A 24 16.99 0.48 22.73
CA GLY A 24 17.88 -0.12 21.71
C GLY A 24 17.22 -1.02 20.65
N THR A 25 16.08 -1.65 20.95
CA THR A 25 15.52 -2.73 20.11
C THR A 25 14.25 -2.35 19.34
N ARG A 26 13.55 -1.29 19.76
CA ARG A 26 12.30 -0.82 19.12
C ARG A 26 12.53 -0.20 17.73
N ARG A 27 13.64 0.54 17.57
CA ARG A 27 14.07 1.25 16.35
C ARG A 27 14.15 0.37 15.10
N GLY A 28 14.63 -0.86 15.26
CA GLY A 28 14.86 -1.77 14.13
C GLY A 28 13.59 -2.35 13.52
N SER A 29 12.49 -2.43 14.29
CA SER A 29 11.27 -3.11 13.85
C SER A 29 10.46 -2.29 12.84
N LEU A 30 10.24 -1.00 13.12
CA LEU A 30 9.54 -0.09 12.23
C LEU A 30 10.35 0.16 10.96
N ARG A 31 11.66 0.39 11.08
CA ARG A 31 12.52 0.57 9.91
C ARG A 31 12.53 -0.65 8.98
N ARG A 32 12.54 -1.88 9.54
CA ARG A 32 12.43 -3.11 8.71
C ARG A 32 11.07 -3.27 8.04
N ARG A 33 9.98 -2.86 8.72
CA ARG A 33 8.61 -2.97 8.19
C ARG A 33 8.31 -1.92 7.12
N PHE A 34 8.67 -0.67 7.38
CA PHE A 34 8.36 0.46 6.51
C PHE A 34 9.43 0.67 5.43
N GLY A 35 10.66 0.19 5.63
CA GLY A 35 11.73 0.28 4.64
C GLY A 35 11.91 1.71 4.11
N PRO A 36 11.76 1.96 2.80
CA PRO A 36 11.86 3.29 2.19
C PRO A 36 10.92 4.33 2.80
N GLU A 37 9.73 3.94 3.24
CA GLU A 37 8.78 4.86 3.89
C GLU A 37 9.31 5.38 5.23
N TYR A 38 10.08 4.56 5.96
CA TYR A 38 10.73 5.03 7.18
C TYR A 38 11.74 6.13 6.87
N ASP A 39 12.58 5.91 5.85
CA ASP A 39 13.60 6.88 5.46
C ASP A 39 12.94 8.18 4.92
N TRP A 40 11.80 8.07 4.22
CA TRP A 40 11.02 9.21 3.76
C TRP A 40 10.43 10.04 4.93
N VAL A 41 9.76 9.38 5.88
CA VAL A 41 9.20 10.06 7.06
C VAL A 41 10.33 10.64 7.93
N LEU A 42 11.46 9.94 8.05
CA LEU A 42 12.64 10.43 8.75
C LEU A 42 13.18 11.72 8.14
N ALA A 43 13.29 11.79 6.81
CA ALA A 43 13.73 12.98 6.10
C ALA A 43 12.75 14.16 6.29
N ARG A 44 11.44 13.89 6.29
CA ARG A 44 10.39 14.90 6.57
C ARG A 44 10.49 15.51 7.96
N HIS A 45 11.04 14.77 8.92
CA HIS A 45 11.28 15.22 10.31
C HIS A 45 12.73 15.65 10.55
N ASP A 46 13.46 16.08 9.53
CA ASP A 46 14.84 16.57 9.61
C ASP A 46 15.80 15.57 10.31
N GLY A 47 15.58 14.27 10.09
CA GLY A 47 16.37 13.22 10.73
C GLY A 47 15.97 12.90 12.17
N ASN A 48 14.90 13.49 12.69
CA ASN A 48 14.39 13.19 14.04
C ASN A 48 13.67 11.84 14.06
N ALA A 49 14.43 10.78 14.33
CA ALA A 49 13.91 9.42 14.40
C ALA A 49 12.79 9.23 15.43
N ARG A 50 12.74 10.00 16.54
CA ARG A 50 11.65 9.84 17.51
C ARG A 50 10.33 10.35 16.96
N ALA A 51 10.36 11.49 16.27
CA ALA A 51 9.17 12.06 15.64
C ALA A 51 8.66 11.16 14.51
N ALA A 52 9.58 10.66 13.67
CA ALA A 52 9.25 9.74 12.59
C ALA A 52 8.61 8.43 13.10
N GLU A 53 9.19 7.82 14.15
CA GLU A 53 8.63 6.61 14.75
C GLU A 53 7.27 6.84 15.42
N ALA A 54 7.08 7.99 16.05
CA ALA A 54 5.80 8.35 16.66
C ALA A 54 4.71 8.49 15.59
N GLU A 55 4.99 9.17 14.47
CA GLU A 55 4.07 9.30 13.35
C GLU A 55 3.72 7.95 12.73
N LEU A 56 4.74 7.14 12.40
CA LEU A 56 4.52 5.79 11.84
C LEU A 56 3.75 4.90 12.81
N GLY A 57 4.02 5.00 14.11
CA GLY A 57 3.28 4.31 15.16
C GLY A 57 1.80 4.69 15.18
N GLU A 58 1.47 5.98 15.10
CA GLU A 58 0.09 6.43 15.03
C GLU A 58 -0.61 6.00 13.73
N ARG A 59 0.09 5.96 12.60
CA ARG A 59 -0.46 5.38 11.35
C ARG A 59 -0.80 3.90 11.52
N VAL A 60 0.10 3.10 12.09
CA VAL A 60 -0.16 1.68 12.37
C VAL A 60 -1.34 1.51 13.31
N LYS A 61 -1.44 2.35 14.34
CA LYS A 61 -2.55 2.31 15.30
C LYS A 61 -3.90 2.65 14.65
N ARG A 62 -3.92 3.61 13.71
CA ARG A 62 -5.15 4.02 13.00
C ARG A 62 -5.55 3.05 11.88
N HIS A 63 -4.58 2.53 11.13
CA HIS A 63 -4.85 1.83 9.86
C HIS A 63 -4.37 0.38 9.85
N GLY A 64 -3.67 -0.09 10.87
CA GLY A 64 -3.09 -1.43 10.92
C GLY A 64 -4.10 -2.57 10.92
N SER A 65 -5.35 -2.30 11.29
CA SER A 65 -6.47 -3.25 11.23
C SER A 65 -7.25 -3.22 9.91
N LEU A 66 -6.89 -2.34 8.97
CA LEU A 66 -7.53 -2.36 7.65
C LEU A 66 -7.16 -3.65 6.94
N GLU A 67 -8.17 -4.40 6.53
CA GLU A 67 -8.01 -5.60 5.72
C GLU A 67 -8.38 -5.26 4.27
N GLY A 68 -7.46 -5.55 3.35
CA GLY A 68 -7.70 -5.29 1.93
C GLY A 68 -8.79 -6.20 1.39
N ARG A 69 -9.92 -5.65 0.92
CA ARG A 69 -11.05 -6.41 0.35
C ARG A 69 -10.70 -7.06 -0.98
N PRO A 70 -10.86 -8.38 -1.14
CA PRO A 70 -10.54 -9.04 -2.39
C PRO A 70 -11.27 -8.40 -3.59
N LEU A 71 -10.60 -8.36 -4.73
CA LEU A 71 -11.22 -7.93 -5.99
C LEU A 71 -11.77 -9.14 -6.71
N THR A 72 -12.99 -9.03 -7.23
CA THR A 72 -13.50 -10.03 -8.17
C THR A 72 -12.63 -10.05 -9.43
N PRO A 73 -12.52 -11.20 -10.12
CA PRO A 73 -11.76 -11.31 -11.36
C PRO A 73 -12.13 -10.23 -12.40
N GLU A 74 -13.43 -9.94 -12.55
CA GLU A 74 -13.95 -8.97 -13.51
C GLU A 74 -13.57 -7.54 -13.15
N THR A 75 -13.61 -7.21 -11.85
CA THR A 75 -13.20 -5.90 -11.35
C THR A 75 -11.71 -5.70 -11.57
N ARG A 76 -10.91 -6.72 -11.23
CA ARG A 76 -9.48 -6.75 -11.48
C ARG A 76 -9.16 -6.53 -12.97
N GLU A 77 -9.79 -7.28 -13.87
CA GLU A 77 -9.57 -7.15 -15.31
C GLU A 77 -9.91 -5.74 -15.82
N ARG A 78 -10.99 -5.15 -15.31
CA ARG A 78 -11.37 -3.77 -15.65
C ARG A 78 -10.30 -2.76 -15.27
N PHE A 79 -9.75 -2.85 -14.06
CA PHE A 79 -8.67 -1.95 -13.63
C PHE A 79 -7.40 -2.16 -14.47
N VAL A 80 -7.01 -3.40 -14.73
CA VAL A 80 -5.84 -3.72 -15.55
C VAL A 80 -5.99 -3.19 -16.97
N SER A 81 -7.15 -3.41 -17.60
CA SER A 81 -7.44 -2.91 -18.94
C SER A 81 -7.40 -1.38 -19.01
N ARG A 82 -7.99 -0.69 -18.01
CA ARG A 82 -7.92 0.77 -17.91
C ARG A 82 -6.49 1.27 -17.75
N TRP A 83 -5.70 0.62 -16.90
CA TRP A 83 -4.29 0.98 -16.74
C TRP A 83 -3.53 0.88 -18.06
N THR A 84 -3.72 -0.21 -18.82
CA THR A 84 -3.09 -0.38 -20.13
C THR A 84 -3.50 0.72 -21.11
N GLY A 85 -4.78 1.04 -21.20
CA GLY A 85 -5.26 2.13 -22.07
C GLY A 85 -4.66 3.50 -21.73
N LEU A 86 -4.42 3.77 -20.44
CA LEU A 86 -3.75 5.00 -20.02
C LEU A 86 -2.28 5.05 -20.43
N GLN A 87 -1.59 3.90 -20.47
CA GLN A 87 -0.22 3.86 -20.95
C GLN A 87 -0.12 4.14 -22.46
N GLU A 88 -1.10 3.69 -23.23
CA GLU A 88 -1.20 4.01 -24.66
C GLU A 88 -1.50 5.50 -24.88
N GLN A 89 -2.49 6.03 -24.16
CA GLN A 89 -2.84 7.45 -24.21
C GLN A 89 -1.71 8.37 -23.76
N PHE A 90 -0.79 7.90 -22.91
CA PHE A 90 0.34 8.69 -22.44
C PHE A 90 1.23 9.18 -23.59
N VAL A 91 1.32 8.44 -24.70
CA VAL A 91 2.12 8.84 -25.86
C VAL A 91 1.58 10.13 -26.48
N ASP A 92 0.26 10.24 -26.60
CA ASP A 92 -0.41 11.38 -27.23
C ASP A 92 -0.72 12.51 -26.24
N SER A 93 -1.05 12.15 -25.00
CA SER A 93 -1.52 13.09 -23.97
C SER A 93 -0.96 12.75 -22.59
N PRO A 94 0.35 13.00 -22.34
CA PRO A 94 1.03 12.58 -21.12
C PRO A 94 0.39 13.11 -19.83
N ARG A 95 0.05 14.40 -19.77
CA ARG A 95 -0.54 15.05 -18.59
C ARG A 95 -1.90 14.45 -18.25
N GLN A 96 -2.74 14.26 -19.26
CA GLN A 96 -4.08 13.72 -19.07
C GLN A 96 -4.01 12.27 -18.61
N ALA A 97 -3.20 11.45 -19.28
CA ALA A 97 -2.99 10.04 -18.92
C ALA A 97 -2.46 9.89 -17.48
N ALA A 98 -1.50 10.72 -17.08
CA ALA A 98 -0.96 10.69 -15.71
C ALA A 98 -2.01 11.08 -14.66
N ALA A 99 -2.81 12.11 -14.90
CA ALA A 99 -3.88 12.52 -14.00
C ALA A 99 -5.00 11.45 -13.90
N GLU A 100 -5.32 10.78 -15.01
CA GLU A 100 -6.26 9.66 -15.02
C GLU A 100 -5.70 8.43 -14.31
N ALA A 101 -4.40 8.15 -14.44
CA ALA A 101 -3.73 7.06 -13.74
C ALA A 101 -3.71 7.28 -12.23
N GLU A 102 -3.44 8.51 -11.78
CA GLU A 102 -3.52 8.90 -10.38
C GLU A 102 -4.91 8.59 -9.80
N ARG A 103 -5.96 9.06 -10.48
CA ARG A 103 -7.35 8.77 -10.09
C ARG A 103 -7.67 7.28 -10.10
N LEU A 104 -7.14 6.53 -11.07
CA LEU A 104 -7.34 5.08 -11.16
C LEU A 104 -6.72 4.35 -9.96
N VAL A 105 -5.53 4.74 -9.52
CA VAL A 105 -4.87 4.17 -8.33
C VAL A 105 -5.67 4.49 -7.07
N GLY A 106 -6.10 5.74 -6.90
CA GLY A 106 -6.93 6.15 -5.76
C GLY A 106 -8.26 5.39 -5.68
N ALA A 107 -8.94 5.20 -6.82
CA ALA A 107 -10.17 4.41 -6.90
C ALA A 107 -9.92 2.92 -6.60
N LEU A 108 -8.84 2.35 -7.12
CA LEU A 108 -8.46 0.96 -6.83
C LEU A 108 -8.19 0.75 -5.33
N ALA A 109 -7.48 1.69 -4.70
CA ALA A 109 -7.26 1.64 -3.25
C ALA A 109 -8.60 1.68 -2.48
N GLN A 110 -9.53 2.55 -2.87
CA GLN A 110 -10.85 2.60 -2.25
C GLN A 110 -11.64 1.29 -2.41
N GLU A 111 -11.63 0.69 -3.59
CA GLU A 111 -12.25 -0.62 -3.83
C GLU A 111 -11.66 -1.72 -2.93
N ARG A 112 -10.35 -1.64 -2.69
CA ARG A 112 -9.64 -2.51 -1.76
C ARG A 112 -9.94 -2.20 -0.29
N GLY A 113 -10.77 -1.20 0.01
CA GLY A 113 -11.20 -0.86 1.36
C GLY A 113 -10.33 0.18 2.07
N PHE A 114 -9.40 0.83 1.37
CA PHE A 114 -8.68 1.99 1.89
C PHE A 114 -9.58 3.24 1.92
N PRO A 115 -9.19 4.29 2.67
CA PRO A 115 -9.91 5.56 2.67
C PRO A 115 -10.13 6.11 1.25
N ALA A 116 -11.19 6.91 1.11
CA ALA A 116 -11.60 7.48 -0.16
C ALA A 116 -10.56 8.49 -0.68
N PRO A 117 -10.36 8.61 -2.01
CA PRO A 117 -9.32 9.46 -2.59
C PRO A 117 -9.51 10.96 -2.33
N GLU A 118 -10.72 11.38 -1.93
CA GLU A 118 -11.01 12.76 -1.50
C GLU A 118 -10.26 13.13 -0.21
N ASP A 119 -10.03 12.17 0.68
CA ASP A 119 -9.21 12.31 1.88
C ASP A 119 -7.82 11.71 1.65
N ARG A 120 -7.08 12.35 0.75
CA ARG A 120 -5.81 11.85 0.22
C ARG A 120 -4.75 11.62 1.28
N GLU A 121 -4.65 12.48 2.28
CA GLU A 121 -3.67 12.32 3.36
C GLU A 121 -3.93 11.04 4.14
N ASN A 122 -5.19 10.80 4.51
CA ASN A 122 -5.62 9.61 5.22
C ASN A 122 -5.49 8.34 4.36
N GLN A 123 -5.80 8.43 3.06
CA GLN A 123 -5.59 7.33 2.12
C GLN A 123 -4.10 6.97 2.02
N VAL A 124 -3.22 7.96 1.88
CA VAL A 124 -1.77 7.78 1.82
C VAL A 124 -1.22 7.22 3.13
N ASP A 125 -1.67 7.70 4.28
CA ASP A 125 -1.29 7.16 5.59
C ASP A 125 -1.70 5.69 5.75
N ALA A 126 -2.88 5.32 5.26
CA ALA A 126 -3.33 3.94 5.27
C ALA A 126 -2.51 3.06 4.31
N LEU A 127 -2.28 3.53 3.08
CA LEU A 127 -1.43 2.84 2.10
C LEU A 127 0.01 2.69 2.62
N SER A 128 0.55 3.65 3.37
CA SER A 128 1.92 3.57 3.89
C SER A 128 2.08 2.44 4.90
N VAL A 129 1.02 2.02 5.59
CA VAL A 129 1.06 0.94 6.59
C VAL A 129 1.06 -0.46 5.94
N HIS A 130 0.40 -0.59 4.79
CA HIS A 130 0.16 -1.87 4.10
C HIS A 130 1.03 -2.08 2.87
N HIS A 131 1.37 -0.98 2.17
CA HIS A 131 2.22 -0.96 0.98
C HIS A 131 3.37 0.04 1.14
N PRO A 132 4.17 -0.05 2.22
CA PRO A 132 5.20 0.94 2.55
C PRO A 132 6.28 1.11 1.47
N HIS A 133 6.56 0.08 0.69
CA HIS A 133 7.59 0.15 -0.34
C HIS A 133 7.11 0.82 -1.63
N GLN A 134 5.79 0.89 -1.86
CA GLN A 134 5.21 1.33 -3.12
C GLN A 134 4.43 2.66 -3.01
N VAL A 135 4.03 3.06 -1.79
CA VAL A 135 3.25 4.29 -1.55
C VAL A 135 3.94 5.55 -2.09
N ASN A 136 5.28 5.57 -2.11
CA ASN A 136 6.02 6.73 -2.62
C ASN A 136 5.73 7.00 -4.10
N GLY A 137 5.59 5.97 -4.93
CA GLY A 137 5.28 6.16 -6.35
C GLY A 137 3.94 6.85 -6.58
N TYR A 138 2.96 6.60 -5.71
CA TYR A 138 1.68 7.30 -5.74
C TYR A 138 1.81 8.77 -5.30
N ARG A 139 2.63 9.07 -4.29
CA ARG A 139 2.93 10.45 -3.89
C ARG A 139 3.62 11.22 -5.02
N THR A 140 4.64 10.62 -5.63
CA THR A 140 5.39 11.19 -6.76
C THR A 140 4.46 11.49 -7.93
N LEU A 141 3.62 10.53 -8.33
CA LEU A 141 2.64 10.72 -9.41
C LEU A 141 1.69 11.87 -9.11
N HIS A 142 1.13 11.93 -7.90
CA HIS A 142 0.24 13.01 -7.49
C HIS A 142 0.93 14.38 -7.57
N SER A 143 2.12 14.53 -6.99
CA SER A 143 2.85 15.81 -7.04
C SER A 143 3.22 16.19 -8.47
N SER A 144 3.69 15.26 -9.31
CA SER A 144 4.04 15.56 -10.70
C SER A 144 2.84 16.01 -11.52
N VAL A 145 1.65 15.45 -11.27
CA VAL A 145 0.40 15.90 -11.89
C VAL A 145 0.01 17.29 -11.39
N ALA A 146 0.02 17.50 -10.07
CA ALA A 146 -0.36 18.76 -9.45
C ALA A 146 0.55 19.93 -9.86
N ASP A 147 1.85 19.68 -9.94
CA ASP A 147 2.87 20.67 -10.29
C ASP A 147 2.98 20.89 -11.81
N GLY A 148 2.25 20.09 -12.61
CA GLY A 148 2.30 20.18 -14.07
C GLY A 148 3.69 19.85 -14.63
N ALA A 149 4.31 18.79 -14.12
CA ALA A 149 5.66 18.36 -14.49
C ALA A 149 5.81 18.04 -15.99
N GLY A 150 7.07 17.94 -16.43
CA GLY A 150 7.40 17.58 -17.81
C GLY A 150 7.01 16.14 -18.14
N THR A 151 6.92 15.83 -19.44
CA THR A 151 6.55 14.48 -19.92
C THR A 151 7.48 13.39 -19.38
N GLU A 152 8.78 13.65 -19.26
CA GLU A 152 9.73 12.65 -18.73
C GLU A 152 9.50 12.38 -17.25
N ASP A 153 9.30 13.43 -16.45
CA ASP A 153 9.02 13.31 -15.02
C ASP A 153 7.70 12.55 -14.79
N LEU A 154 6.67 12.85 -15.59
CA LEU A 154 5.41 12.12 -15.55
C LEU A 154 5.58 10.65 -15.93
N ARG A 155 6.47 10.34 -16.88
CA ARG A 155 6.75 8.95 -17.26
C ARG A 155 7.41 8.21 -16.10
N ALA A 156 8.42 8.80 -15.48
CA ALA A 156 9.09 8.23 -14.32
C ALA A 156 8.11 8.01 -13.15
N ALA A 157 7.30 9.02 -12.84
CA ALA A 157 6.30 8.95 -11.78
C ALA A 157 5.23 7.87 -12.05
N LEU A 158 4.78 7.73 -13.30
CA LEU A 158 3.83 6.69 -13.70
C LEU A 158 4.43 5.27 -13.55
N LEU A 159 5.71 5.10 -13.85
CA LEU A 159 6.43 3.84 -13.66
C LEU A 159 6.55 3.48 -12.17
N GLU A 160 6.85 4.45 -11.30
CA GLU A 160 6.87 4.23 -9.86
C GLU A 160 5.48 3.87 -9.32
N ALA A 161 4.43 4.59 -9.74
CA ALA A 161 3.05 4.32 -9.33
C ALA A 161 2.55 2.95 -9.80
N ARG A 162 3.08 2.41 -10.92
CA ARG A 162 2.76 1.05 -11.39
C ARG A 162 3.08 -0.01 -10.33
N GLY A 163 4.11 0.20 -9.51
CA GLY A 163 4.45 -0.69 -8.41
C GLY A 163 3.29 -0.84 -7.42
N LEU A 164 2.70 0.28 -7.00
CA LEU A 164 1.56 0.26 -6.08
C LEU A 164 0.32 -0.35 -6.74
N PHE A 165 0.03 0.04 -7.99
CA PHE A 165 -1.07 -0.52 -8.76
C PHE A 165 -0.99 -2.04 -8.84
N GLY A 166 0.20 -2.58 -9.14
CA GLY A 166 0.45 -4.01 -9.22
C GLY A 166 0.14 -4.76 -7.92
N GLU A 167 0.59 -4.24 -6.78
CA GLU A 167 0.32 -4.83 -5.46
C GLU A 167 -1.18 -4.83 -5.11
N LEU A 168 -1.87 -3.72 -5.39
CA LEU A 168 -3.30 -3.58 -5.12
C LEU A 168 -4.14 -4.54 -5.99
N VAL A 169 -3.71 -4.79 -7.22
CA VAL A 169 -4.34 -5.75 -8.15
C VAL A 169 -3.98 -7.21 -7.85
N ALA A 170 -2.77 -7.48 -7.36
CA ALA A 170 -2.25 -8.84 -7.17
C ALA A 170 -2.71 -9.51 -5.88
N THR A 171 -3.19 -8.74 -4.90
CA THR A 171 -3.59 -9.29 -3.60
C THR A 171 -4.80 -10.23 -3.76
N ARG A 172 -4.51 -11.53 -3.77
CA ARG A 172 -5.45 -12.60 -4.04
C ARG A 172 -6.53 -12.69 -2.97
N GLU A 173 -7.74 -13.01 -3.41
CA GLU A 173 -8.72 -13.76 -2.63
C GLU A 173 -8.01 -14.89 -1.88
N HIS A 174 -8.13 -14.88 -0.56
CA HIS A 174 -7.81 -16.05 0.24
C HIS A 174 -8.86 -17.10 -0.09
N ASP A 175 -8.64 -17.89 -1.15
CA ASP A 175 -9.46 -19.05 -1.51
C ASP A 175 -9.41 -20.07 -0.36
N PRO A 176 -10.48 -20.23 0.45
CA PRO A 176 -10.49 -21.17 1.55
C PRO A 176 -10.71 -22.62 1.08
N ASP A 177 -10.99 -22.85 -0.21
CA ASP A 177 -11.69 -24.07 -0.63
C ASP A 177 -10.78 -25.19 -1.16
N ARG A 178 -9.47 -24.98 -1.26
CA ARG A 178 -8.52 -26.07 -1.64
C ARG A 178 -8.24 -27.09 -0.52
N GLY A 179 -8.85 -26.94 0.66
CA GLY A 179 -8.68 -27.85 1.80
C GLY A 179 -9.66 -29.02 1.85
N ALA A 180 -10.83 -28.92 1.20
CA ALA A 180 -11.94 -29.85 1.44
C ALA A 180 -11.94 -31.11 0.55
N GLU A 181 -11.20 -31.13 -0.57
CA GLU A 181 -11.31 -32.21 -1.56
C GLU A 181 -10.37 -33.42 -1.33
N ARG A 182 -9.49 -33.39 -0.31
CA ARG A 182 -8.54 -34.49 -0.05
C ARG A 182 -8.98 -35.55 0.96
N VAL A 183 -10.17 -35.43 1.58
CA VAL A 183 -10.56 -36.33 2.69
C VAL A 183 -11.53 -37.47 2.27
N ARG A 184 -12.01 -37.53 1.02
CA ARG A 184 -12.95 -38.59 0.57
C ARG A 184 -12.35 -39.73 -0.25
N GLY A 185 -11.03 -39.88 -0.28
CA GLY A 185 -10.34 -40.95 -1.00
C GLY A 185 -9.63 -41.95 -0.09
N GLY A 186 -10.36 -42.56 0.85
CA GLY A 186 -9.79 -43.53 1.78
C GLY A 186 -10.79 -44.65 2.09
N SER A 187 -11.03 -45.51 1.10
CA SER A 187 -11.69 -46.79 1.31
C SER A 187 -10.81 -47.89 0.72
N ALA A 188 -10.16 -48.63 1.60
CA ALA A 188 -9.66 -49.98 1.39
C ALA A 188 -9.71 -50.70 2.74
#